data_AF-A0A936ERJ2-F1
#
_entry.id   AF-A0A936ERJ2-F1
#
_cell.length_a   1.000
_cell.length_b   1.000
_cell.length_c   1.000
_cell.angle_alpha   90.00
_cell.angle_beta   90.00
_cell.angle_gamma   90.00
#
_symmetry.space_group_name_H-M   'P 1'
#
loop_
_entity.id
_entity.type
_entity.pdbx_description
1 polymer ?
#
loop_
_entity_poly.entity_id
_entity_poly.type
_entity_poly.pdbx_seq_one_letter_code
_entity_poly.pdbx_strand_id
1 'polypeptide(L)' 'MTPPAIDPLHEPLTDKEKHVIVLIAQGMSNKQIAATIFLAESTVKNYVSRIM' A
#
# COMPACT_ATOMS: atom_id res chain seq x y z
N MET A 1 11.24 -0.04 26.79
CA MET A 1 10.81 0.20 25.40
C MET A 1 10.68 -1.16 24.74
N THR A 2 9.50 -1.77 24.77
CA THR A 2 9.22 -3.02 24.04
C THR A 2 9.20 -2.67 22.54
N PRO A 3 10.01 -3.34 21.69
CA PRO A 3 9.83 -3.24 20.25
C PRO A 3 8.41 -3.72 19.92
N PRO A 4 7.69 -3.09 18.97
CA PRO A 4 6.41 -3.63 18.53
C PRO A 4 6.67 -5.04 18.02
N ALA A 5 5.96 -6.02 18.58
CA ALA A 5 5.99 -7.39 18.12
C ALA A 5 5.57 -7.36 16.65
N ILE A 6 6.54 -7.54 15.75
CA ILE A 6 6.23 -7.76 14.34
C ILE A 6 5.72 -9.18 14.30
N ASP A 7 4.40 -9.33 14.17
CA ASP A 7 3.77 -10.61 13.91
C ASP A 7 4.58 -11.31 12.81
N PRO A 8 5.20 -12.47 13.07
CA PRO A 8 6.06 -13.14 12.08
C PRO A 8 5.29 -13.62 10.84
N LEU A 9 3.96 -13.41 10.81
CA LEU A 9 3.06 -13.71 9.71
C LEU A 9 2.71 -12.48 8.86
N HIS A 10 3.05 -11.25 9.29
CA HIS A 10 2.80 -10.02 8.52
C HIS A 10 4.11 -9.28 8.26
N GLU A 11 4.57 -9.35 7.02
CA GLU A 11 5.66 -8.50 6.54
C GLU A 11 5.28 -7.02 6.74
N PRO A 12 6.17 -6.19 7.29
CA PRO A 12 5.90 -4.78 7.46
C PRO A 12 5.69 -4.12 6.08
N LEU A 13 4.61 -3.35 5.96
CA LEU A 13 4.29 -2.61 4.75
C LEU A 13 5.45 -1.68 4.35
N THR A 14 5.82 -1.75 3.08
CA THR A 14 6.79 -0.83 2.49
C THR A 14 6.20 0.59 2.45
N ASP A 15 7.05 1.61 2.34
CA ASP A 15 6.61 3.00 2.22
C ASP A 15 5.68 3.24 1.02
N LYS A 16 5.85 2.46 -0.06
CA LYS A 16 4.97 2.49 -1.23
C LYS A 16 3.58 1.93 -0.93
N GLU A 17 3.51 0.79 -0.25
CA GLU A 17 2.24 0.18 0.16
C GLU A 17 1.49 1.10 1.12
N LYS A 18 2.18 1.73 2.08
CA LYS A 18 1.59 2.76 2.96
C LYS A 18 1.03 3.94 2.17
N HIS A 19 1.77 4.44 1.18
CA HIS A 19 1.30 5.52 0.31
C HIS A 19 0.02 5.14 -0.43
N VAL A 20 -0.04 3.92 -0.99
CA VAL A 20 -1.22 3.41 -1.69
C VAL A 20 -2.43 3.38 -0.75
N ILE A 21 -2.29 2.90 0.49
CA ILE A 21 -3.37 2.87 1.49
C ILE A 21 -3.90 4.28 1.78
N VAL A 22 -3.00 5.25 1.98
CA VAL A 22 -3.38 6.64 2.28
C VAL A 22 -4.16 7.26 1.12
N LEU A 23 -3.81 6.94 -0.12
CA LEU A 23 -4.52 7.45 -1.30
C LEU A 23 -5.88 6.74 -1.50
N ILE A 24 -5.97 5.44 -1.21
CA ILE A 24 -7.24 4.69 -1.19
C ILE A 24 -8.18 5.26 -0.12
N ALA A 25 -7.67 5.54 1.08
CA ALA A 25 -8.45 6.13 2.16
C ALA A 25 -8.99 7.53 1.80
N GLN A 26 -8.36 8.24 0.87
CA GLN A 26 -8.84 9.50 0.30
C GLN A 26 -9.88 9.31 -0.82
N GLY A 27 -10.26 8.07 -1.14
CA GLY A 27 -11.23 7.75 -2.19
C GLY A 27 -10.66 7.77 -3.60
N MET A 28 -9.32 7.74 -3.76
CA MET A 28 -8.70 7.72 -5.07
C MET A 28 -8.85 6.34 -5.74
N SER A 29 -9.11 6.34 -7.04
CA SER A 29 -9.12 5.10 -7.84
C SER A 29 -7.71 4.58 -8.11
N ASN A 30 -7.56 3.28 -8.37
CA ASN A 30 -6.27 2.65 -8.70
C ASN A 30 -5.54 3.35 -9.85
N LYS A 31 -6.27 3.86 -10.84
CA LYS A 31 -5.73 4.63 -11.96
C LYS A 31 -5.17 6.00 -11.53
N GLN A 32 -5.87 6.70 -10.63
CA GLN A 32 -5.40 7.97 -10.08
C GLN A 32 -4.17 7.75 -9.19
N ILE A 33 -4.21 6.73 -8.33
CA ILE A 33 -3.07 6.34 -7.48
C ILE A 33 -1.84 6.04 -8.33
N ALA A 34 -2.01 5.23 -9.38
CA ALA A 34 -0.95 4.88 -10.34
C ALA A 34 -0.31 6.13 -10.96
N ALA A 35 -1.11 7.13 -11.35
CA ALA A 35 -0.60 8.40 -11.85
C ALA A 35 0.12 9.22 -10.76
N THR A 36 -0.36 9.20 -9.52
CA THR A 36 0.25 9.93 -8.39
C THR A 36 1.61 9.38 -7.98
N ILE A 37 1.77 8.05 -7.98
CA ILE A 37 3.02 7.39 -7.56
C ILE A 37 3.88 6.91 -8.74
N PHE A 38 3.54 7.32 -9.95
CA PHE A 38 4.25 7.00 -11.20
C PHE A 38 4.44 5.48 -11.42
N LEU A 39 3.38 4.71 -11.21
CA LEU A 39 3.36 3.26 -11.43
C LEU A 39 2.28 2.86 -12.43
N ALA A 40 2.35 1.61 -12.89
CA ALA A 40 1.26 1.02 -13.65
C ALA A 40 0.07 0.71 -12.73
N GLU A 41 -1.15 0.85 -13.26
CA GLU A 41 -2.37 0.49 -12.54
C GLU A 41 -2.34 -0.97 -12.05
N SER A 42 -1.78 -1.89 -12.86
CA SER A 42 -1.60 -3.30 -12.47
C SER A 42 -0.70 -3.47 -11.25
N THR A 43 0.34 -2.64 -11.11
CA THR A 43 1.22 -2.66 -9.94
C THR A 43 0.49 -2.16 -8.70
N VAL A 44 -0.33 -1.12 -8.84
CA VAL A 44 -1.18 -0.63 -7.74
C VAL A 44 -2.16 -1.71 -7.31
N LYS A 45 -2.85 -2.37 -8.25
CA LYS A 45 -3.76 -3.50 -7.95
C LYS A 45 -3.05 -4.61 -7.19
N ASN A 46 -1.81 -4.94 -7.57
CA ASN A 46 -1.01 -5.93 -6.85
C ASN A 46 -0.73 -5.50 -5.40
N TYR A 47 -0.41 -4.23 -5.17
CA TYR A 47 -0.28 -3.71 -3.80
C TYR A 47 -1.61 -3.79 -3.04
N VAL A 48 -2.72 -3.34 -3.61
CA VAL A 48 -4.04 -3.44 -2.95
C VAL A 48 -4.38 -4.88 -2.57
N SER A 49 -4.15 -5.83 -3.48
CA SER A 49 -4.41 -7.25 -3.24
C SER A 49 -3.47 -7.91 -2.23
N ARG A 50 -2.30 -7.32 -1.96
CA ARG A 50 -1.34 -7.84 -0.98
C ARG A 50 -1.60 -7.28 0.43
N ILE A 51 -2.26 -6.13 0.50
CA ILE A 51 -2.54 -5.39 1.75
C ILE A 51 -3.93 -5.71 2.31
N MET A 52 -4.90 -6.03 1.44
CA MET A 52 -6.26 -6.48 1.82
C MET A 52 -6.37 -8.00 1.79
#